data_AF-A0A8H7SIJ6-F1
#
_entry.id   AF-A0A8H7SIJ6-F1
#
_cell.length_a   1.000
_cell.length_b   1.000
_cell.length_c   1.000
_cell.angle_alpha   90.00
_cell.angle_beta   90.00
_cell.angle_gamma   90.00
#
_symmetry.space_group_name_H-M   'P 1'
#
loop_
_entity.id
_entity.type
_entity.pdbx_description
1 polymer ?
#
loop_
_entity_poly.entity_id
_entity_poly.type
_entity_poly.pdbx_seq_one_letter_code
_entity_poly.pdbx_strand_id
1 'polypeptide(L)'
;MILSQNETVPFVAKWTKLDVDLNQLSKEKEHTALWLYYTKDTSVSKNPVTSIIIKQGISPMVGAEYKRVPVDLNEGVGGFHLFMYYSQSGSKDPITEITAKQCFTNNCYIDGWERVEKDLNKGIIIGMSVYLFYKRDSTQDPVTDVVAILNDQTPPQGYTQVPVNLNSILRGDQIYLWYKTSPKNPDTLRDGIQELAIQFGNHVVTPFGWSKINVDLNSDKDGKDGFGEPTYLFIKKGYQELPKMDPLTFDSKGDFKILQLADLHFTNEEGICRDIPTDLDCKGDDTTIEYIEKLLEKEKPNLVVFSGDNINGELVSDARSATFKFAEPVIKQKIPWAVVFGNHDDQNDLSREELLQVMNKMPYSLTERGPLDIPGVGNYFIKIFSDTSAEKQHTFTLYFLDSHSYTEEDEEDEYDYIKLEQLDWIIKSARSFDRKPNAAAFFHIPIWEYNDQDAMYPDARLGEAREDISSPKKNKISALEAFKSAGDIRVTSCGHDHVNDFCMERDGIQLCYGGGGGVGGYGAEHLGWPRRSRIFKISAFGGTISSWKRLHNDKLSMIHYQTIFSL
;
A
#
# COMPACT_ATOMS: atom_id res chain seq x y z
N MET A 1 4.55 4.28 26.28
CA MET A 1 5.07 4.19 27.66
C MET A 1 5.91 2.94 27.73
N ILE A 2 7.10 3.01 28.32
CA ILE A 2 7.98 1.84 28.55
C ILE A 2 8.01 1.63 30.06
N LEU A 3 7.73 0.41 30.52
CA LEU A 3 7.70 0.10 31.94
C LEU A 3 8.49 -1.17 32.23
N SER A 4 9.18 -1.16 33.36
CA SER A 4 9.81 -2.35 33.94
C SER A 4 8.77 -3.23 34.63
N GLN A 5 9.03 -4.53 34.75
CA GLN A 5 8.12 -5.53 35.35
C GLN A 5 7.59 -5.15 36.76
N ASN A 6 8.30 -4.29 37.50
CA ASN A 6 7.94 -3.87 38.86
C ASN A 6 7.21 -2.52 38.93
N GLU A 7 7.04 -1.82 37.79
CA GLU A 7 6.25 -0.60 37.75
C GLU A 7 4.79 -0.93 37.45
N THR A 8 3.90 -0.56 38.36
CA THR A 8 2.47 -0.69 38.15
C THR A 8 2.01 0.29 37.08
N VAL A 9 1.63 -0.25 35.92
CA VAL A 9 0.78 0.48 34.97
C VAL A 9 -0.45 0.95 35.76
N PRO A 10 -0.79 2.24 35.79
CA PRO A 10 -2.08 2.63 36.36
C PRO A 10 -3.14 1.82 35.60
N PHE A 11 -3.96 1.06 36.31
CA PHE A 11 -4.96 0.13 35.76
C PHE A 11 -6.03 0.93 34.99
N VAL A 12 -5.66 1.45 33.83
CA VAL A 12 -6.48 2.26 32.95
C VAL A 12 -6.70 1.39 31.74
N ALA A 13 -7.95 0.95 31.53
CA ALA A 13 -8.43 0.05 30.47
C ALA A 13 -8.18 0.53 29.02
N LYS A 14 -7.32 1.55 28.83
CA LYS A 14 -7.11 2.29 27.59
C LYS A 14 -5.70 2.08 27.01
N TRP A 15 -4.82 1.36 27.70
CA TRP A 15 -3.47 1.06 27.24
C TRP A 15 -3.34 -0.40 26.80
N THR A 16 -2.76 -0.62 25.62
CA THR A 16 -2.44 -1.92 25.04
C THR A 16 -0.97 -2.21 25.29
N LYS A 17 -0.68 -3.34 25.92
CA LYS A 17 0.67 -3.91 26.08
C LYS A 17 1.08 -4.56 24.75
N LEU A 18 2.25 -4.20 24.22
CA LEU A 18 2.91 -4.99 23.18
C LEU A 18 3.55 -6.20 23.88
N ASP A 19 3.14 -7.41 23.51
CA ASP A 19 3.59 -8.64 24.18
C ASP A 19 4.95 -9.11 23.64
N VAL A 20 5.92 -8.20 23.68
CA VAL A 20 7.33 -8.43 23.36
C VAL A 20 8.12 -7.93 24.55
N ASP A 21 8.85 -8.83 25.22
CA ASP A 21 9.84 -8.43 26.21
C ASP A 21 11.08 -7.93 25.46
N LEU A 22 11.30 -6.62 25.50
CA LEU A 22 12.41 -5.99 24.81
C LEU A 22 13.78 -6.43 25.35
N ASN A 23 13.82 -7.14 26.48
CA ASN A 23 15.04 -7.66 27.11
C ASN A 23 15.23 -9.19 26.99
N GLN A 24 14.42 -9.89 26.18
CA GLN A 24 14.41 -11.36 26.11
C GLN A 24 15.76 -12.01 25.72
N LEU A 25 16.69 -11.27 25.12
CA LEU A 25 18.02 -11.76 24.68
C LEU A 25 19.15 -11.55 25.70
N SER A 26 18.88 -10.97 26.88
CA SER A 26 19.89 -10.79 27.92
C SER A 26 20.39 -12.14 28.47
N LYS A 27 21.71 -12.37 28.44
CA LYS A 27 22.36 -13.56 29.03
C LYS A 27 22.48 -13.53 30.55
N GLU A 28 21.99 -12.47 31.21
CA GLU A 28 22.07 -12.33 32.67
C GLU A 28 20.97 -13.13 33.38
N LYS A 29 21.34 -13.75 34.52
CA LYS A 29 20.43 -14.57 35.34
C LYS A 29 19.31 -13.79 36.02
N GLU A 30 19.41 -12.46 36.04
CA GLU A 30 18.38 -11.53 36.52
C GLU A 30 18.14 -10.46 35.45
N HIS A 31 17.22 -10.71 34.51
CA HIS A 31 16.81 -9.68 33.54
C HIS A 31 15.47 -9.08 33.97
N THR A 32 15.40 -7.75 33.94
CA THR A 32 14.14 -7.04 34.16
C THR A 32 13.38 -7.00 32.84
N ALA A 33 12.24 -7.68 32.76
CA ALA A 33 11.40 -7.65 31.56
C ALA A 33 10.93 -6.22 31.27
N LEU A 34 11.04 -5.80 30.00
CA LEU A 34 10.79 -4.43 29.58
C LEU A 34 9.69 -4.41 28.52
N TRP A 35 8.57 -3.80 28.88
CA TRP A 35 7.33 -3.91 28.11
C TRP A 35 6.94 -2.55 27.54
N LEU A 36 6.51 -2.55 26.29
CA LEU A 36 5.98 -1.36 25.62
C LEU A 36 4.45 -1.31 25.76
N TYR A 37 3.93 -0.14 26.12
CA TYR A 37 2.49 0.13 26.18
C TYR A 37 2.14 1.32 25.27
N TYR A 38 1.03 1.23 24.54
CA TYR A 38 0.51 2.30 23.69
C TYR A 38 -1.00 2.46 23.85
N THR A 39 -1.57 3.61 23.47
CA THR A 39 -3.03 3.83 23.50
C THR A 39 -3.50 4.42 22.18
N LYS A 40 -4.62 3.88 21.68
CA LYS A 40 -5.38 4.41 20.55
C LYS A 40 -6.48 5.40 20.98
N ASP A 41 -6.65 5.62 22.29
CA ASP A 41 -7.74 6.41 22.85
C ASP A 41 -7.48 7.93 22.75
N THR A 42 -8.30 8.61 21.94
CA THR A 42 -8.22 10.06 21.72
C THR A 42 -8.64 10.90 22.93
N SER A 43 -9.31 10.31 23.93
CA SER A 43 -9.60 10.99 25.19
C SER A 43 -8.37 11.11 26.10
N VAL A 44 -7.31 10.35 25.80
CA VAL A 44 -6.04 10.35 26.54
C VAL A 44 -4.95 11.11 25.79
N SER A 45 -4.95 11.08 24.46
CA SER A 45 -4.01 11.84 23.61
C SER A 45 -4.72 12.48 22.42
N LYS A 46 -4.41 13.74 22.11
CA LYS A 46 -4.91 14.40 20.88
C LYS A 46 -4.39 13.73 19.60
N ASN A 47 -3.23 13.07 19.68
CA ASN A 47 -2.56 12.39 18.58
C ASN A 47 -2.24 10.95 19.01
N PRO A 48 -3.22 10.03 19.02
CA PRO A 48 -2.98 8.65 19.45
C PRO A 48 -2.03 7.93 18.49
N VAL A 49 -1.30 6.95 19.01
CA VAL A 49 -0.44 6.08 18.21
C VAL A 49 -1.33 5.11 17.43
N THR A 50 -1.18 5.07 16.11
CA THR A 50 -1.99 4.25 15.21
C THR A 50 -1.33 2.92 14.86
N SER A 51 0.00 2.90 14.76
CA SER A 51 0.79 1.70 14.46
C SER A 51 2.18 1.83 15.08
N ILE A 52 2.78 0.69 15.44
CA ILE A 52 4.16 0.55 15.92
C ILE A 52 4.81 -0.58 15.14
N ILE A 53 6.03 -0.36 14.67
CA ILE A 53 6.84 -1.36 13.99
C ILE A 53 8.26 -1.35 14.57
N ILE A 54 9.00 -2.44 14.37
CA ILE A 54 10.42 -2.55 14.72
C ILE A 54 11.17 -2.86 13.44
N LYS A 55 12.25 -2.14 13.17
CA LYS A 55 13.10 -2.38 12.02
C LYS A 55 14.53 -2.60 12.45
N GLN A 56 15.16 -3.54 11.77
CA GLN A 56 16.57 -3.85 11.91
C GLN A 56 17.41 -2.97 10.99
N GLY A 57 18.58 -2.56 11.47
CA GLY A 57 19.57 -1.79 10.72
C GLY A 57 19.64 -0.33 11.14
N ILE A 58 20.67 0.37 10.63
CA ILE A 58 21.00 1.75 11.00
C ILE A 58 20.16 2.81 10.29
N SER A 59 19.60 2.48 9.13
CA SER A 59 18.67 3.32 8.37
C SER A 59 17.76 2.44 7.53
N PRO A 60 16.83 1.73 8.19
CA PRO A 60 15.83 0.96 7.47
C PRO A 60 14.90 1.92 6.72
N MET A 61 14.45 1.50 5.54
CA MET A 61 13.39 2.23 4.85
C MET A 61 12.10 2.06 5.62
N VAL A 62 11.45 3.19 5.89
CA VAL A 62 10.16 3.25 6.58
C VAL A 62 9.30 4.31 5.88
N GLY A 63 7.99 4.06 5.82
CA GLY A 63 7.02 5.03 5.32
C GLY A 63 7.10 6.37 6.07
N ALA A 64 6.89 7.48 5.37
CA ALA A 64 7.02 8.84 5.92
C ALA A 64 6.07 9.14 7.09
N GLU A 65 5.03 8.33 7.26
CA GLU A 65 4.07 8.40 8.36
C GLU A 65 4.61 7.89 9.71
N TYR A 66 5.76 7.21 9.70
CA TYR A 66 6.40 6.67 10.88
C TYR A 66 7.52 7.57 11.39
N LYS A 67 7.60 7.69 12.71
CA LYS A 67 8.64 8.40 13.43
C LYS A 67 9.51 7.41 14.19
N ARG A 68 10.82 7.53 14.02
CA ARG A 68 11.80 6.76 14.77
C ARG A 68 11.82 7.21 16.23
N VAL A 69 11.86 6.24 17.14
CA VAL A 69 12.33 6.48 18.51
C VAL A 69 13.85 6.40 18.48
N PRO A 70 14.58 7.47 18.87
CA PRO A 70 16.04 7.56 18.70
C PRO A 70 16.79 6.75 19.78
N VAL A 71 16.37 5.51 20.02
CA VAL A 71 16.95 4.58 20.98
C VAL A 71 17.18 3.26 20.26
N ASP A 72 18.42 2.79 20.27
CA ASP A 72 18.75 1.45 19.77
C ASP A 72 18.38 0.42 20.84
N LEU A 73 17.39 -0.42 20.53
CA LEU A 73 16.89 -1.44 21.44
C LEU A 73 17.92 -2.54 21.71
N ASN A 74 18.97 -2.64 20.88
CA ASN A 74 20.07 -3.59 21.06
C ASN A 74 21.37 -2.94 21.58
N GLU A 75 21.32 -1.68 22.03
CA GLU A 75 22.48 -1.00 22.57
C GLU A 75 23.07 -1.77 23.77
N GLY A 76 24.38 -2.03 23.75
CA GLY A 76 25.10 -2.72 24.83
C GLY A 76 25.02 -4.26 24.83
N VAL A 77 24.10 -4.87 24.07
CA VAL A 77 23.96 -6.34 23.98
C VAL A 77 24.68 -6.93 22.77
N GLY A 78 24.90 -6.10 21.73
CA GLY A 78 25.52 -6.51 20.46
C GLY A 78 24.53 -7.19 19.51
N GLY A 79 24.89 -7.28 18.24
CA GLY A 79 23.99 -7.73 17.16
C GLY A 79 23.61 -6.58 16.22
N PHE A 80 22.57 -6.79 15.40
CA PHE A 80 22.07 -5.74 14.53
C PHE A 80 21.35 -4.65 15.32
N HIS A 81 21.52 -3.39 14.94
CA HIS A 81 20.77 -2.28 15.52
C HIS A 81 19.26 -2.48 15.33
N LEU A 82 18.47 -2.20 16.37
CA LEU A 82 17.02 -2.33 16.33
C LEU A 82 16.38 -1.01 16.72
N PHE A 83 15.53 -0.46 15.86
CA PHE A 83 14.81 0.78 16.14
C PHE A 83 13.31 0.56 16.09
N MET A 84 12.63 1.17 17.05
CA MET A 84 11.18 1.24 17.07
C MET A 84 10.70 2.47 16.31
N TYR A 85 9.62 2.30 15.55
CA TYR A 85 8.95 3.38 14.84
C TYR A 85 7.47 3.38 15.17
N TYR A 86 6.85 4.55 15.20
CA TYR A 86 5.42 4.70 15.45
C TYR A 86 4.79 5.71 14.50
N SER A 87 3.53 5.49 14.13
CA SER A 87 2.72 6.46 13.41
C SER A 87 1.60 7.02 14.30
N GLN A 88 1.13 8.22 13.98
CA GLN A 88 0.03 8.90 14.69
C GLN A 88 -0.98 9.45 13.69
N SER A 89 -2.24 9.58 14.14
CA SER A 89 -3.29 10.31 13.42
C SER A 89 -3.48 11.71 14.00
N GLY A 90 -4.20 12.55 13.25
CA GLY A 90 -4.57 13.90 13.67
C GLY A 90 -3.58 14.99 13.28
N SER A 91 -3.87 16.21 13.73
CA SER A 91 -3.04 17.38 13.46
C SER A 91 -1.78 17.37 14.31
N LYS A 92 -0.64 17.62 13.68
CA LYS A 92 0.65 17.77 14.37
C LYS A 92 0.95 19.24 14.61
N ASP A 93 1.71 19.55 15.65
CA ASP A 93 2.28 20.89 15.81
C ASP A 93 3.16 21.20 14.60
N PRO A 94 3.17 22.44 14.07
CA PRO A 94 4.01 22.78 12.93
C PRO A 94 5.51 22.63 13.24
N ILE A 95 6.28 22.36 12.19
CA ILE A 95 7.74 22.43 12.21
C ILE A 95 8.12 23.88 12.49
N THR A 96 9.18 24.07 13.26
CA THR A 96 9.70 25.39 13.67
C THR A 96 11.13 25.64 13.22
N GLU A 97 11.87 24.57 12.92
CA GLU A 97 13.24 24.63 12.43
C GLU A 97 13.50 23.43 11.52
N ILE A 98 14.31 23.64 10.47
CA ILE A 98 14.76 22.60 9.56
C ILE A 98 16.28 22.70 9.46
N THR A 99 16.95 21.56 9.46
CA THR A 99 18.37 21.46 9.18
C THR A 99 18.66 20.19 8.37
N ALA A 100 19.91 20.02 7.96
CA ALA A 100 20.39 18.79 7.36
C ALA A 100 21.74 18.42 7.96
N LYS A 101 22.13 17.16 7.80
CA LYS A 101 23.44 16.69 8.25
C LYS A 101 23.99 15.67 7.27
N GLN A 102 25.25 15.88 6.89
CA GLN A 102 26.04 14.87 6.20
C GLN A 102 26.66 13.93 7.24
N CYS A 103 26.59 12.64 6.97
CA CYS A 103 26.92 11.61 7.95
C CYS A 103 27.78 10.54 7.27
N PHE A 104 28.85 10.11 7.95
CA PHE A 104 29.73 9.04 7.44
C PHE A 104 29.18 7.63 7.73
N THR A 105 28.09 7.54 8.49
CA THR A 105 27.36 6.31 8.79
C THR A 105 25.87 6.60 8.81
N ASN A 106 25.05 5.57 8.55
CA ASN A 106 23.60 5.77 8.46
C ASN A 106 22.93 5.92 9.85
N ASN A 107 23.68 5.72 10.95
CA ASN A 107 23.22 6.02 12.31
C ASN A 107 23.35 7.52 12.65
N CYS A 108 22.82 8.35 11.75
CA CYS A 108 22.89 9.79 11.88
C CYS A 108 21.68 10.33 12.63
N TYR A 109 21.92 10.98 13.75
CA TYR A 109 20.91 11.72 14.50
C TYR A 109 21.47 13.06 14.99
N ILE A 110 20.55 13.95 15.37
CA ILE A 110 20.84 15.19 16.08
C ILE A 110 19.94 15.20 17.31
N ASP A 111 20.53 15.39 18.49
CA ASP A 111 19.78 15.35 19.75
C ASP A 111 18.66 16.40 19.76
N GLY A 112 17.45 15.98 20.14
CA GLY A 112 16.25 16.80 20.11
C GLY A 112 15.69 17.14 18.72
N TRP A 113 16.14 16.47 17.65
CA TRP A 113 15.59 16.63 16.30
C TRP A 113 14.91 15.35 15.80
N GLU A 114 13.82 15.53 15.05
CA GLU A 114 13.18 14.46 14.29
C GLU A 114 13.88 14.31 12.93
N ARG A 115 14.20 13.08 12.54
CA ARG A 115 14.86 12.75 11.26
C ARG A 115 13.81 12.41 10.19
N VAL A 116 14.03 12.84 8.95
CA VAL A 116 13.37 12.26 7.78
C VAL A 116 14.16 11.01 7.38
N GLU A 117 13.56 9.84 7.49
CA GLU A 117 14.27 8.55 7.46
C GLU A 117 14.89 8.18 6.10
N LYS A 118 14.45 8.81 5.01
CA LYS A 118 15.00 8.59 3.67
C LYS A 118 16.28 9.39 3.46
N ASP A 119 17.33 8.69 3.04
CA ASP A 119 18.61 9.30 2.63
C ASP A 119 18.43 10.03 1.30
N LEU A 120 18.78 11.31 1.25
CA LEU A 120 18.66 12.10 0.03
C LEU A 120 19.57 11.59 -1.10
N ASN A 121 20.70 10.98 -0.77
CA ASN A 121 21.69 10.53 -1.76
C ASN A 121 21.65 9.00 -1.95
N LYS A 122 20.46 8.39 -1.83
CA LYS A 122 20.26 6.95 -2.01
C LYS A 122 20.86 6.48 -3.35
N GLY A 123 21.67 5.42 -3.29
CA GLY A 123 22.20 4.73 -4.47
C GLY A 123 23.64 5.07 -4.87
N ILE A 124 24.34 5.97 -4.16
CA ILE A 124 25.71 6.38 -4.56
C ILE A 124 26.70 6.41 -3.39
N ILE A 125 27.81 5.65 -3.58
CA ILE A 125 29.02 5.53 -2.74
C ILE A 125 28.79 4.95 -1.33
N ILE A 126 29.60 3.93 -0.99
CA ILE A 126 29.67 3.37 0.36
C ILE A 126 30.20 4.43 1.34
N GLY A 127 29.39 4.83 2.33
CA GLY A 127 29.87 5.50 3.54
C GLY A 127 29.58 7.00 3.68
N MET A 128 28.68 7.60 2.88
CA MET A 128 28.17 8.96 3.14
C MET A 128 26.67 9.07 2.87
N SER A 129 25.91 9.66 3.80
CA SER A 129 24.47 9.93 3.69
C SER A 129 24.17 11.40 3.98
N VAL A 130 23.06 11.91 3.46
CA VAL A 130 22.51 13.21 3.85
C VAL A 130 21.07 13.05 4.29
N TYR A 131 20.78 13.43 5.53
CA TYR A 131 19.43 13.40 6.08
C TYR A 131 18.93 14.81 6.40
N LEU A 132 17.63 15.02 6.19
CA LEU A 132 16.91 16.17 6.72
C LEU A 132 16.48 15.91 8.16
N PHE A 133 16.50 16.99 8.95
CA PHE A 133 16.06 17.00 10.33
C PHE A 133 15.14 18.19 10.56
N TYR A 134 14.16 18.03 11.43
CA TYR A 134 13.29 19.12 11.83
C TYR A 134 12.94 19.10 13.31
N LYS A 135 12.53 20.26 13.83
CA LYS A 135 12.12 20.45 15.22
C LYS A 135 10.72 21.02 15.33
N ARG A 136 10.07 20.70 16.45
CA ARG A 136 8.81 21.29 16.87
C ARG A 136 9.00 21.88 18.25
N ASP A 137 8.90 23.20 18.34
CA ASP A 137 8.90 23.91 19.61
C ASP A 137 7.69 24.85 19.64
N SER A 138 6.72 24.53 20.49
CA SER A 138 5.49 25.33 20.62
C SER A 138 5.73 26.80 20.99
N THR A 139 6.93 27.17 21.45
CA THR A 139 7.31 28.55 21.80
C THR A 139 7.87 29.35 20.61
N GLN A 140 8.22 28.69 19.50
CA GLN A 140 8.81 29.31 18.32
C GLN A 140 7.76 29.57 17.23
N ASP A 141 8.14 30.43 16.29
CA ASP A 141 7.34 30.71 15.10
C ASP A 141 7.34 29.50 14.14
N PRO A 142 6.19 29.12 13.57
CA PRO A 142 6.11 28.00 12.64
C PRO A 142 6.81 28.29 11.32
N VAL A 143 7.41 27.25 10.74
CA VAL A 143 7.81 27.21 9.34
C VAL A 143 6.54 27.20 8.48
N THR A 144 6.45 28.15 7.58
CA THR A 144 5.28 28.39 6.72
C THR A 144 5.58 28.16 5.24
N ASP A 145 6.85 28.19 4.86
CA ASP A 145 7.27 27.88 3.51
C ASP A 145 8.67 27.27 3.46
N VAL A 146 8.89 26.44 2.45
CA VAL A 146 10.16 25.77 2.18
C VAL A 146 10.39 25.78 0.67
N VAL A 147 11.60 26.13 0.26
CA VAL A 147 12.04 26.09 -1.14
C VAL A 147 13.42 25.45 -1.22
N ALA A 148 13.71 24.78 -2.34
CA ALA A 148 15.05 24.34 -2.69
C ALA A 148 15.59 25.27 -3.77
N ILE A 149 16.84 25.70 -3.63
CA ILE A 149 17.50 26.66 -4.53
C ILE A 149 18.76 26.01 -5.09
N LEU A 150 18.91 26.10 -6.40
CA LEU A 150 20.00 25.50 -7.18
C LEU A 150 21.10 26.53 -7.46
N ASN A 151 22.35 26.12 -7.28
CA ASN A 151 23.55 26.89 -7.63
C ASN A 151 23.49 28.32 -7.05
N ASP A 152 23.72 29.32 -7.91
CA ASP A 152 23.77 30.73 -7.54
C ASP A 152 22.42 31.44 -7.67
N GLN A 153 21.31 30.68 -7.74
CA GLN A 153 19.97 31.28 -7.79
C GLN A 153 19.71 32.14 -6.53
N THR A 154 19.06 33.29 -6.74
CA THR A 154 18.81 34.24 -5.65
C THR A 154 17.72 33.70 -4.71
N PRO A 155 17.99 33.55 -3.40
CA PRO A 155 17.01 33.07 -2.46
C PRO A 155 15.91 34.14 -2.23
N PRO A 156 14.68 33.73 -1.90
CA PRO A 156 13.62 34.69 -1.60
C PRO A 156 13.93 35.48 -0.32
N GLN A 157 13.45 36.74 -0.25
CA GLN A 157 13.66 37.59 0.92
C GLN A 157 12.96 37.01 2.17
N GLY A 158 13.67 37.05 3.31
CA GLY A 158 13.12 36.62 4.61
C GLY A 158 13.15 35.11 4.83
N TYR A 159 13.93 34.37 4.02
CA TYR A 159 14.17 32.95 4.21
C TYR A 159 15.50 32.70 4.91
N THR A 160 15.54 31.65 5.72
CA THR A 160 16.73 31.14 6.39
C THR A 160 17.29 29.97 5.60
N GLN A 161 18.59 30.00 5.32
CA GLN A 161 19.29 28.92 4.64
C GLN A 161 19.56 27.76 5.60
N VAL A 162 19.33 26.52 5.15
CA VAL A 162 19.91 25.32 5.76
C VAL A 162 21.36 25.21 5.28
N PRO A 163 22.37 25.29 6.16
CA PRO A 163 23.77 25.48 5.78
C PRO A 163 24.46 24.17 5.35
N VAL A 164 23.79 23.37 4.54
CA VAL A 164 24.29 22.09 4.00
C VAL A 164 23.84 21.98 2.54
N ASN A 165 24.80 21.73 1.65
CA ASN A 165 24.46 21.33 0.29
C ASN A 165 23.87 19.92 0.34
N LEU A 166 22.60 19.78 -0.05
CA LEU A 166 21.87 18.52 -0.02
C LEU A 166 22.41 17.51 -1.04
N ASN A 167 23.01 18.02 -2.12
CA ASN A 167 23.63 17.28 -3.20
C ASN A 167 25.16 17.19 -3.03
N SER A 168 25.69 17.33 -1.80
CA SER A 168 27.15 17.49 -1.57
C SER A 168 28.00 16.26 -1.90
N ILE A 169 27.38 15.08 -1.96
CA ILE A 169 28.05 13.81 -2.23
C ILE A 169 28.21 13.60 -3.73
N LEU A 170 27.21 14.03 -4.50
CA LEU A 170 27.21 14.00 -5.95
C LEU A 170 27.92 15.26 -6.44
N ARG A 171 28.79 15.14 -7.44
CA ARG A 171 29.47 16.32 -8.02
C ARG A 171 28.53 17.13 -8.95
N GLY A 172 27.24 17.21 -8.59
CA GLY A 172 26.19 17.89 -9.33
C GLY A 172 25.95 19.31 -8.84
N ASP A 173 24.73 19.80 -9.04
CA ASP A 173 24.32 21.15 -8.65
C ASP A 173 24.52 21.40 -7.14
N GLN A 174 24.85 22.62 -6.73
CA GLN A 174 24.81 23.00 -5.33
C GLN A 174 23.35 23.24 -4.93
N ILE A 175 22.79 22.42 -4.04
CA ILE A 175 21.37 22.49 -3.68
C ILE A 175 21.23 22.83 -2.21
N TYR A 176 20.63 23.98 -1.92
CA TYR A 176 20.36 24.41 -0.56
C TYR A 176 18.86 24.50 -0.31
N LEU A 177 18.44 24.01 0.86
CA LEU A 177 17.09 24.24 1.35
C LEU A 177 17.01 25.59 2.04
N TRP A 178 15.91 26.30 1.82
CA TRP A 178 15.60 27.55 2.47
C TRP A 178 14.20 27.46 3.05
N TYR A 179 13.99 28.00 4.24
CA TYR A 179 12.68 28.00 4.88
C TYR A 179 12.33 29.35 5.49
N LYS A 180 11.03 29.65 5.56
CA LYS A 180 10.50 30.88 6.12
C LYS A 180 9.66 30.58 7.36
N THR A 181 10.00 31.22 8.48
CA THR A 181 9.15 31.28 9.67
C THR A 181 8.24 32.50 9.62
N SER A 182 7.06 32.40 10.21
CA SER A 182 6.10 33.51 10.30
C SER A 182 5.55 33.65 11.72
N PRO A 183 5.26 34.88 12.20
CA PRO A 183 4.75 35.11 13.55
C PRO A 183 3.54 34.24 13.89
N LYS A 184 3.66 33.51 15.00
CA LYS A 184 2.63 32.58 15.47
C LYS A 184 1.29 33.26 15.72
N ASN A 185 0.28 32.82 14.97
CA ASN A 185 -1.14 33.11 15.17
C ASN A 185 -1.98 31.86 14.81
N PRO A 186 -3.32 31.85 15.05
CA PRO A 186 -4.16 30.69 14.79
C PRO A 186 -4.08 30.15 13.35
N ASP A 187 -3.99 31.03 12.34
CA ASP A 187 -3.90 30.61 10.94
C ASP A 187 -2.52 30.01 10.61
N THR A 188 -1.43 30.64 11.04
CA THR A 188 -0.07 30.10 10.80
C THR A 188 0.19 28.80 11.54
N LEU A 189 -0.49 28.54 12.66
CA LEU A 189 -0.42 27.26 13.36
C LEU A 189 -1.23 26.18 12.64
N ARG A 190 -2.38 26.55 12.07
CA ARG A 190 -3.20 25.64 11.26
C ARG A 190 -2.52 25.27 9.96
N ASP A 191 -1.94 26.25 9.26
CA ASP A 191 -1.44 26.12 7.89
C ASP A 191 0.08 25.95 7.79
N GLY A 192 0.78 26.02 8.93
CA GLY A 192 2.22 25.77 9.02
C GLY A 192 2.61 24.39 8.49
N ILE A 193 3.86 24.24 8.05
CA ILE A 193 4.37 22.96 7.54
C ILE A 193 4.42 21.97 8.70
N GLN A 194 3.64 20.91 8.62
CA GLN A 194 3.57 19.88 9.64
C GLN A 194 4.51 18.72 9.35
N GLU A 195 4.78 18.35 8.10
CA GLU A 195 5.59 17.17 7.77
C GLU A 195 6.47 17.39 6.54
N LEU A 196 7.59 16.66 6.49
CA LEU A 196 8.49 16.56 5.35
C LEU A 196 8.56 15.09 4.93
N ALA A 197 8.59 14.82 3.64
CA ALA A 197 8.77 13.48 3.09
C ALA A 197 9.64 13.52 1.83
N ILE A 198 10.37 12.43 1.58
CA ILE A 198 11.16 12.26 0.36
C ILE A 198 10.51 11.16 -0.47
N GLN A 199 10.48 11.35 -1.78
CA GLN A 199 10.12 10.31 -2.74
C GLN A 199 11.14 10.27 -3.86
N PHE A 200 11.30 9.08 -4.41
CA PHE A 200 12.30 8.73 -5.40
C PHE A 200 11.64 8.36 -6.73
N GLY A 201 12.25 8.75 -7.84
CA GLY A 201 11.91 8.34 -9.20
C GLY A 201 11.46 9.46 -10.14
N ASN A 202 11.43 9.15 -11.44
CA ASN A 202 11.14 10.12 -12.51
C ASN A 202 9.67 10.60 -12.52
N HIS A 203 8.72 9.79 -12.04
CA HIS A 203 7.26 10.02 -12.12
C HIS A 203 6.59 10.03 -10.74
N VAL A 204 7.19 10.73 -9.77
CA VAL A 204 6.65 10.80 -8.40
C VAL A 204 5.25 11.41 -8.34
N VAL A 205 4.33 10.70 -7.72
CA VAL A 205 2.96 11.17 -7.47
C VAL A 205 2.92 12.07 -6.24
N THR A 206 2.22 13.20 -6.35
CA THR A 206 2.00 14.08 -5.20
C THR A 206 0.88 13.53 -4.32
N PRO A 207 1.18 13.08 -3.08
CA PRO A 207 0.16 12.47 -2.25
C PRO A 207 -0.85 13.50 -1.78
N PHE A 208 -2.05 13.06 -1.44
CA PHE A 208 -3.13 13.96 -1.01
C PHE A 208 -2.75 14.81 0.21
N GLY A 209 -2.94 16.12 0.08
CA GLY A 209 -2.57 17.10 1.11
C GLY A 209 -1.08 17.43 1.19
N TRP A 210 -0.26 16.90 0.29
CA TRP A 210 1.15 17.26 0.17
C TRP A 210 1.39 18.18 -1.02
N SER A 211 2.52 18.86 -1.01
CA SER A 211 3.02 19.66 -2.13
C SER A 211 4.44 19.27 -2.44
N LYS A 212 4.72 19.02 -3.72
CA LYS A 212 6.07 18.74 -4.23
C LYS A 212 6.89 20.03 -4.32
N ILE A 213 8.12 20.01 -3.83
CA ILE A 213 9.13 21.00 -4.15
C ILE A 213 9.75 20.59 -5.49
N ASN A 214 9.55 21.41 -6.53
CA ASN A 214 9.88 21.05 -7.90
C ASN A 214 11.37 21.29 -8.25
N VAL A 215 12.24 20.65 -7.46
CA VAL A 215 13.68 20.58 -7.66
C VAL A 215 14.09 19.14 -7.41
N ASP A 216 14.75 18.53 -8.40
CA ASP A 216 15.42 17.24 -8.19
C ASP A 216 16.67 17.48 -7.33
N LEU A 217 16.67 16.88 -6.14
CA LEU A 217 17.72 17.05 -5.14
C LEU A 217 19.03 16.31 -5.50
N ASN A 218 19.01 15.50 -6.56
CA ASN A 218 20.18 14.81 -7.10
C ASN A 218 20.58 15.32 -8.49
N SER A 219 20.08 16.50 -8.90
CA SER A 219 20.33 17.04 -10.24
C SER A 219 21.79 17.44 -10.50
N ASP A 220 22.12 17.56 -11.78
CA ASP A 220 23.35 18.17 -12.29
C ASP A 220 22.96 19.24 -13.35
N LYS A 221 23.92 19.94 -13.95
CA LYS A 221 23.73 20.79 -15.14
C LYS A 221 22.49 21.70 -15.08
N ASP A 222 22.29 22.41 -13.96
CA ASP A 222 21.17 23.31 -13.71
C ASP A 222 19.79 22.60 -13.73
N GLY A 223 19.67 21.51 -12.97
CA GLY A 223 18.42 20.79 -12.78
C GLY A 223 18.15 19.67 -13.79
N LYS A 224 19.18 19.15 -14.47
CA LYS A 224 19.10 18.12 -15.53
C LYS A 224 20.14 17.01 -15.38
N ASP A 225 19.78 15.79 -15.78
CA ASP A 225 20.72 14.66 -15.95
C ASP A 225 21.64 14.42 -14.74
N GLY A 226 21.04 14.30 -13.55
CA GLY A 226 21.73 13.99 -12.30
C GLY A 226 22.37 12.61 -12.27
N PHE A 227 23.35 12.42 -11.37
CA PHE A 227 23.82 11.08 -11.04
C PHE A 227 22.93 10.51 -9.93
N GLY A 228 22.24 9.41 -10.21
CA GLY A 228 21.41 8.71 -9.22
C GLY A 228 19.92 8.80 -9.51
N GLU A 229 19.13 8.25 -8.60
CA GLU A 229 17.67 8.22 -8.66
C GLU A 229 17.11 9.64 -8.38
N PRO A 230 16.24 10.20 -9.25
CA PRO A 230 15.66 11.52 -9.05
C PRO A 230 14.97 11.60 -7.69
N THR A 231 15.23 12.66 -6.94
CA THR A 231 14.83 12.74 -5.53
C THR A 231 14.08 14.03 -5.26
N TYR A 232 12.88 13.93 -4.70
CA TYR A 232 12.03 15.10 -4.49
C TYR A 232 11.56 15.23 -3.05
N LEU A 233 11.61 16.47 -2.54
CA LEU A 233 11.04 16.84 -1.25
C LEU A 233 9.55 17.16 -1.38
N PHE A 234 8.78 16.65 -0.43
CA PHE A 234 7.37 16.93 -0.26
C PHE A 234 7.13 17.58 1.10
N ILE A 235 6.27 18.59 1.12
CA ILE A 235 5.84 19.27 2.33
C ILE A 235 4.35 19.09 2.56
N LYS A 236 3.94 18.89 3.81
CA LYS A 236 2.53 18.85 4.20
C LYS A 236 2.19 20.11 4.99
N LYS A 237 1.36 20.99 4.44
CA LYS A 237 0.88 22.21 5.10
C LYS A 237 -0.42 21.91 5.83
N GLY A 238 -0.42 22.10 7.15
CA GLY A 238 -1.56 21.79 7.99
C GLY A 238 -1.99 20.32 7.96
N TYR A 239 -3.12 20.06 8.61
CA TYR A 239 -3.79 18.76 8.57
C TYR A 239 -4.98 18.82 7.63
N GLN A 240 -5.01 17.91 6.66
CA GLN A 240 -6.14 17.72 5.77
C GLN A 240 -6.77 16.36 6.06
N GLU A 241 -8.05 16.37 6.46
CA GLU A 241 -8.84 15.15 6.59
C GLU A 241 -8.99 14.46 5.22
N LEU A 242 -8.97 13.13 5.23
CA LEU A 242 -9.29 12.38 4.03
C LEU A 242 -10.72 12.68 3.57
N PRO A 243 -10.98 12.67 2.25
CA PRO A 243 -12.33 12.82 1.73
C PRO A 243 -13.28 11.79 2.37
N LYS A 244 -14.42 12.25 2.86
CA LYS A 244 -15.47 11.34 3.34
C LYS A 244 -16.03 10.54 2.17
N MET A 245 -16.17 9.23 2.36
CA MET A 245 -16.82 8.34 1.42
C MET A 245 -18.22 8.00 1.91
N ASP A 246 -19.19 8.09 1.00
CA ASP A 246 -20.48 7.47 1.23
C ASP A 246 -20.35 5.95 1.14
N PRO A 247 -21.18 5.19 1.88
CA PRO A 247 -21.24 3.75 1.75
C PRO A 247 -21.51 3.32 0.30
N LEU A 248 -20.89 2.22 -0.12
CA LEU A 248 -21.10 1.69 -1.46
C LEU A 248 -22.56 1.27 -1.65
N THR A 249 -23.15 1.70 -2.75
CA THR A 249 -24.56 1.46 -3.06
C THR A 249 -24.74 1.03 -4.50
N PHE A 250 -25.75 0.19 -4.73
CA PHE A 250 -26.26 -0.04 -6.07
C PHE A 250 -26.86 1.25 -6.65
N ASP A 251 -26.82 1.39 -7.97
CA ASP A 251 -27.54 2.47 -8.63
C ASP A 251 -29.06 2.26 -8.55
N SER A 252 -29.84 3.24 -9.05
CA SER A 252 -31.30 3.17 -9.03
C SER A 252 -31.89 2.01 -9.85
N LYS A 253 -31.10 1.35 -10.70
CA LYS A 253 -31.49 0.17 -11.48
C LYS A 253 -31.10 -1.13 -10.80
N GLY A 254 -30.42 -1.07 -9.65
CA GLY A 254 -29.89 -2.23 -8.96
C GLY A 254 -28.61 -2.76 -9.58
N ASP A 255 -27.86 -1.92 -10.30
CA ASP A 255 -26.57 -2.25 -10.92
C ASP A 255 -25.38 -1.74 -10.07
N PHE A 256 -24.31 -2.52 -10.02
CA PHE A 256 -23.03 -2.17 -9.42
C PHE A 256 -21.90 -2.79 -10.25
N LYS A 257 -20.89 -2.01 -10.62
CA LYS A 257 -19.78 -2.43 -11.47
C LYS A 257 -18.45 -2.39 -10.73
N ILE A 258 -17.71 -3.50 -10.80
CA ILE A 258 -16.35 -3.64 -10.28
C ILE A 258 -15.39 -3.80 -11.46
N LEU A 259 -14.32 -3.00 -11.49
CA LEU A 259 -13.16 -3.23 -12.34
C LEU A 259 -12.07 -3.91 -11.50
N GLN A 260 -11.65 -5.10 -11.90
CA GLN A 260 -10.52 -5.80 -11.30
C GLN A 260 -9.25 -5.52 -12.10
N LEU A 261 -8.22 -5.07 -11.41
CA LEU A 261 -6.87 -4.84 -11.93
C LEU A 261 -5.92 -5.79 -11.18
N ALA A 262 -5.45 -6.84 -11.86
CA ALA A 262 -4.51 -7.81 -11.30
C ALA A 262 -3.13 -7.62 -11.94
N ASP A 263 -2.07 -7.94 -11.18
CA ASP A 263 -0.71 -8.11 -11.69
C ASP A 263 -0.24 -6.86 -12.45
N LEU A 264 -0.32 -5.71 -11.77
CA LEU A 264 0.07 -4.44 -12.36
C LEU A 264 1.58 -4.25 -12.38
N HIS A 265 2.29 -4.79 -11.37
CA HIS A 265 3.74 -4.73 -11.24
C HIS A 265 4.33 -3.33 -11.44
N PHE A 266 3.74 -2.33 -10.77
CA PHE A 266 4.28 -0.96 -10.81
C PHE A 266 5.62 -0.87 -10.10
N THR A 267 6.44 0.07 -10.56
CA THR A 267 7.67 0.47 -9.88
C THR A 267 7.56 1.91 -9.41
N ASN A 268 8.55 2.37 -8.63
CA ASN A 268 8.67 3.81 -8.33
C ASN A 268 9.38 4.59 -9.46
N GLU A 269 9.98 3.89 -10.42
CA GLU A 269 10.64 4.44 -11.61
C GLU A 269 9.75 4.30 -12.85
N GLU A 270 10.29 4.40 -14.08
CA GLU A 270 9.51 4.17 -15.31
C GLU A 270 9.01 2.72 -15.41
N GLY A 271 9.75 1.75 -14.87
CA GLY A 271 9.46 0.33 -15.02
C GLY A 271 9.95 -0.22 -16.36
N ILE A 272 9.76 -1.53 -16.57
CA ILE A 272 10.12 -2.21 -17.82
C ILE A 272 8.91 -2.89 -18.44
N CYS A 273 8.88 -2.98 -19.76
CA CYS A 273 7.87 -3.75 -20.47
C CYS A 273 8.35 -5.18 -20.67
N ARG A 274 7.62 -6.15 -20.10
CA ARG A 274 7.93 -7.59 -20.23
C ARG A 274 6.90 -8.28 -21.11
N ASP A 275 7.36 -9.15 -22.00
CA ASP A 275 6.55 -10.05 -22.83
C ASP A 275 5.27 -9.43 -23.44
N ILE A 276 5.41 -8.23 -23.99
CA ILE A 276 4.32 -7.48 -24.61
C ILE A 276 4.19 -7.81 -26.11
N PRO A 277 3.03 -7.58 -26.75
CA PRO A 277 2.93 -7.65 -28.20
C PRO A 277 3.93 -6.72 -28.90
N THR A 278 4.62 -7.22 -29.94
CA THR A 278 5.69 -6.51 -30.68
C THR A 278 5.27 -5.18 -31.30
N ASP A 279 3.98 -4.95 -31.50
CA ASP A 279 3.40 -3.74 -32.09
C ASP A 279 3.01 -2.67 -31.06
N LEU A 280 3.16 -2.94 -29.76
CA LEU A 280 2.86 -1.99 -28.69
C LEU A 280 4.07 -1.09 -28.40
N ASP A 281 3.93 0.22 -28.65
CA ASP A 281 4.87 1.23 -28.16
C ASP A 281 4.73 1.36 -26.63
N CYS A 282 5.71 0.85 -25.90
CA CYS A 282 5.61 0.65 -24.46
C CYS A 282 6.67 1.43 -23.67
N LYS A 283 6.21 2.13 -22.64
CA LYS A 283 6.97 3.03 -21.74
C LYS A 283 6.72 2.64 -20.28
N GLY A 284 6.93 1.36 -19.99
CA GLY A 284 6.74 0.76 -18.67
C GLY A 284 5.39 1.09 -18.03
N ASP A 285 5.45 1.60 -16.81
CA ASP A 285 4.30 1.95 -15.98
C ASP A 285 3.39 3.00 -16.62
N ASP A 286 3.92 3.95 -17.42
CA ASP A 286 3.11 4.97 -18.09
C ASP A 286 2.13 4.32 -19.08
N THR A 287 2.57 3.29 -19.80
CA THR A 287 1.69 2.49 -20.67
C THR A 287 0.60 1.76 -19.88
N THR A 288 0.89 1.34 -18.65
CA THR A 288 -0.12 0.73 -17.76
C THR A 288 -1.09 1.78 -17.22
N ILE A 289 -0.61 2.97 -16.85
CA ILE A 289 -1.44 4.11 -16.41
C ILE A 289 -2.42 4.50 -17.52
N GLU A 290 -1.94 4.68 -18.75
CA GLU A 290 -2.80 5.03 -19.89
C GLU A 290 -3.89 3.98 -20.13
N TYR A 291 -3.56 2.70 -19.97
CA TYR A 291 -4.53 1.62 -20.08
C TYR A 291 -5.59 1.70 -18.98
N ILE A 292 -5.18 1.88 -17.72
CA ILE A 292 -6.10 2.06 -16.58
C ILE A 292 -7.00 3.26 -16.81
N GLU A 293 -6.47 4.42 -17.18
CA GLU A 293 -7.26 5.64 -17.41
C GLU A 293 -8.33 5.44 -18.49
N LYS A 294 -7.97 4.80 -19.62
CA LYS A 294 -8.92 4.45 -20.69
C LYS A 294 -9.98 3.46 -20.18
N LEU A 295 -9.63 2.48 -19.35
CA LEU A 295 -10.59 1.55 -18.74
C LEU A 295 -11.58 2.27 -17.84
N LEU A 296 -11.10 3.15 -16.95
CA LEU A 296 -11.93 3.90 -16.03
C LEU A 296 -12.93 4.79 -16.79
N GLU A 297 -12.49 5.46 -17.85
CA GLU A 297 -13.37 6.26 -18.71
C GLU A 297 -14.41 5.40 -19.43
N LYS A 298 -13.98 4.25 -19.98
CA LYS A 298 -14.83 3.36 -20.77
C LYS A 298 -15.88 2.64 -19.93
N GLU A 299 -15.46 2.09 -18.79
CA GLU A 299 -16.27 1.20 -17.97
C GLU A 299 -17.00 1.93 -16.84
N LYS A 300 -16.47 3.07 -16.36
CA LYS A 300 -17.06 3.85 -15.26
C LYS A 300 -17.45 2.97 -14.06
N PRO A 301 -16.49 2.24 -13.46
CA PRO A 301 -16.78 1.34 -12.36
C PRO A 301 -17.22 2.10 -11.11
N ASN A 302 -18.02 1.44 -10.27
CA ASN A 302 -18.37 1.92 -8.93
C ASN A 302 -17.25 1.64 -7.91
N LEU A 303 -16.45 0.62 -8.16
CA LEU A 303 -15.33 0.19 -7.33
C LEU A 303 -14.20 -0.36 -8.22
N VAL A 304 -12.95 -0.06 -7.87
CA VAL A 304 -11.78 -0.74 -8.41
C VAL A 304 -11.22 -1.71 -7.37
N VAL A 305 -10.93 -2.94 -7.78
CA VAL A 305 -10.24 -3.94 -6.96
C VAL A 305 -8.87 -4.20 -7.55
N PHE A 306 -7.84 -3.85 -6.79
CA PHE A 306 -6.44 -4.17 -7.06
C PHE A 306 -6.15 -5.55 -6.47
N SER A 307 -6.02 -6.57 -7.31
CA SER A 307 -6.04 -7.98 -6.87
C SER A 307 -4.66 -8.64 -6.73
N GLY A 308 -3.71 -7.89 -6.19
CA GLY A 308 -2.36 -8.36 -5.85
C GLY A 308 -1.34 -8.17 -6.96
N ASP A 309 -0.08 -8.29 -6.58
CA ASP A 309 1.11 -7.92 -7.37
C ASP A 309 0.93 -6.54 -8.01
N ASN A 310 0.51 -5.61 -7.15
CA ASN A 310 0.28 -4.23 -7.50
C ASN A 310 1.63 -3.52 -7.74
N ILE A 311 2.66 -3.90 -6.98
CA ILE A 311 4.03 -3.44 -7.11
C ILE A 311 5.00 -4.59 -7.46
N ASN A 312 6.07 -4.27 -8.19
CA ASN A 312 6.97 -5.26 -8.82
C ASN A 312 8.07 -5.81 -7.89
N GLY A 313 7.74 -6.05 -6.62
CA GLY A 313 8.64 -6.66 -5.63
C GLY A 313 10.05 -6.08 -5.63
N GLU A 314 11.04 -6.93 -5.87
CA GLU A 314 12.47 -6.62 -5.72
C GLU A 314 12.97 -5.49 -6.64
N LEU A 315 12.23 -5.18 -7.72
CA LEU A 315 12.55 -4.05 -8.60
C LEU A 315 12.13 -2.70 -8.03
N VAL A 316 11.48 -2.68 -6.87
CA VAL A 316 10.94 -1.47 -6.25
C VAL A 316 11.83 -1.06 -5.09
N SER A 317 12.48 0.10 -5.25
CA SER A 317 13.34 0.66 -4.23
C SER A 317 12.55 1.48 -3.20
N ASP A 318 11.39 2.02 -3.59
CA ASP A 318 10.51 2.87 -2.79
C ASP A 318 9.04 2.48 -2.99
N ALA A 319 8.60 1.47 -2.26
CA ALA A 319 7.27 0.87 -2.43
C ALA A 319 6.13 1.84 -2.11
N ARG A 320 6.37 2.84 -1.25
CA ARG A 320 5.40 3.91 -0.99
C ARG A 320 5.14 4.76 -2.22
N SER A 321 6.19 5.10 -2.98
CA SER A 321 6.06 5.88 -4.21
C SER A 321 5.38 5.07 -5.32
N ALA A 322 5.73 3.79 -5.47
CA ALA A 322 5.04 2.86 -6.38
C ALA A 322 3.54 2.71 -6.01
N THR A 323 3.23 2.65 -4.71
CA THR A 323 1.84 2.58 -4.22
C THR A 323 1.02 3.81 -4.61
N PHE A 324 1.59 5.01 -4.48
CA PHE A 324 0.91 6.21 -4.95
C PHE A 324 0.72 6.22 -6.45
N LYS A 325 1.69 5.68 -7.21
CA LYS A 325 1.67 5.63 -8.67
C LYS A 325 0.52 4.77 -9.20
N PHE A 326 0.37 3.52 -8.73
CA PHE A 326 -0.71 2.66 -9.24
C PHE A 326 -2.10 3.15 -8.84
N ALA A 327 -2.24 3.78 -7.67
CA ALA A 327 -3.53 4.25 -7.17
C ALA A 327 -3.92 5.65 -7.71
N GLU A 328 -2.99 6.40 -8.29
CA GLU A 328 -3.22 7.76 -8.76
C GLU A 328 -4.42 7.87 -9.73
N PRO A 329 -4.56 6.99 -10.75
CA PRO A 329 -5.66 7.12 -11.72
C PRO A 329 -7.04 7.01 -11.08
N VAL A 330 -7.21 6.10 -10.10
CA VAL A 330 -8.51 5.90 -9.42
C VAL A 330 -8.80 7.03 -8.43
N ILE A 331 -7.78 7.55 -7.75
CA ILE A 331 -7.91 8.67 -6.82
C ILE A 331 -8.28 9.95 -7.56
N LYS A 332 -7.65 10.23 -8.71
CA LYS A 332 -7.97 11.40 -9.56
C LYS A 332 -9.44 11.40 -9.99
N GLN A 333 -9.99 10.23 -10.28
CA GLN A 333 -11.41 10.06 -10.64
C GLN A 333 -12.36 9.92 -9.45
N LYS A 334 -11.84 9.94 -8.22
CA LYS A 334 -12.61 9.81 -6.97
C LYS A 334 -13.38 8.50 -6.89
N ILE A 335 -12.84 7.44 -7.48
CA ILE A 335 -13.44 6.11 -7.48
C ILE A 335 -12.96 5.37 -6.23
N PRO A 336 -13.87 4.83 -5.40
CA PRO A 336 -13.48 3.97 -4.29
C PRO A 336 -12.67 2.76 -4.78
N TRP A 337 -11.69 2.34 -3.99
CA TRP A 337 -10.84 1.20 -4.34
C TRP A 337 -10.48 0.34 -3.13
N ALA A 338 -10.19 -0.93 -3.40
CA ALA A 338 -9.82 -1.94 -2.40
C ALA A 338 -8.67 -2.80 -2.92
N VAL A 339 -7.89 -3.39 -2.01
CA VAL A 339 -6.67 -4.16 -2.32
C VAL A 339 -6.68 -5.53 -1.67
N VAL A 340 -6.21 -6.53 -2.40
CA VAL A 340 -5.57 -7.73 -1.82
C VAL A 340 -4.09 -7.71 -2.20
N PHE A 341 -3.25 -8.27 -1.32
CA PHE A 341 -1.82 -8.37 -1.55
C PHE A 341 -1.47 -9.62 -2.36
N GLY A 342 -0.48 -9.49 -3.24
CA GLY A 342 0.19 -10.62 -3.88
C GLY A 342 1.53 -10.98 -3.26
N ASN A 343 2.21 -11.95 -3.85
CA ASN A 343 3.50 -12.45 -3.36
C ASN A 343 4.64 -11.46 -3.60
N HIS A 344 4.54 -10.58 -4.61
CA HIS A 344 5.54 -9.55 -4.88
C HIS A 344 5.34 -8.28 -4.05
N ASP A 345 4.15 -8.05 -3.52
CA ASP A 345 3.83 -6.77 -2.89
C ASP A 345 4.66 -6.47 -1.64
N ASP A 346 5.21 -7.46 -0.93
CA ASP A 346 6.07 -7.27 0.24
C ASP A 346 7.53 -7.75 0.04
N GLN A 347 7.96 -7.92 -1.21
CA GLN A 347 9.36 -8.21 -1.59
C GLN A 347 10.17 -6.93 -1.86
N ASN A 348 10.03 -5.91 -1.02
CA ASN A 348 10.63 -4.59 -1.22
C ASN A 348 11.01 -3.94 0.12
N ASP A 349 11.10 -2.61 0.15
CA ASP A 349 11.55 -1.85 1.30
C ASP A 349 10.50 -1.73 2.43
N LEU A 350 9.25 -2.10 2.17
CA LEU A 350 8.14 -2.10 3.13
C LEU A 350 7.49 -3.49 3.27
N SER A 351 7.10 -3.82 4.50
CA SER A 351 6.28 -5.00 4.79
C SER A 351 4.81 -4.80 4.37
N ARG A 352 4.08 -5.91 4.26
CA ARG A 352 2.63 -5.92 3.99
C ARG A 352 1.83 -5.03 4.95
N GLU A 353 2.15 -5.05 6.25
CA GLU A 353 1.51 -4.21 7.26
C GLU A 353 1.82 -2.72 7.03
N GLU A 354 3.06 -2.37 6.68
CA GLU A 354 3.44 -0.98 6.38
C GLU A 354 2.75 -0.47 5.11
N LEU A 355 2.69 -1.27 4.05
CA LEU A 355 1.97 -0.93 2.83
C LEU A 355 0.48 -0.74 3.07
N LEU A 356 -0.13 -1.58 3.91
CA LEU A 356 -1.51 -1.39 4.34
C LEU A 356 -1.70 -0.06 5.07
N GLN A 357 -0.74 0.36 5.91
CA GLN A 357 -0.78 1.67 6.57
C GLN A 357 -0.64 2.84 5.59
N VAL A 358 0.15 2.69 4.52
CA VAL A 358 0.20 3.67 3.42
C VAL A 358 -1.17 3.77 2.77
N MET A 359 -1.72 2.63 2.34
CA MET A 359 -2.97 2.56 1.57
C MET A 359 -4.20 3.00 2.36
N ASN A 360 -4.28 2.73 3.67
CA ASN A 360 -5.42 3.19 4.49
C ASN A 360 -5.46 4.71 4.68
N LYS A 361 -4.31 5.38 4.48
CA LYS A 361 -4.18 6.85 4.58
C LYS A 361 -4.32 7.55 3.23
N MET A 362 -4.77 6.84 2.20
CA MET A 362 -4.98 7.39 0.87
C MET A 362 -6.46 7.67 0.62
N PRO A 363 -6.80 8.74 -0.14
CA PRO A 363 -8.18 9.03 -0.49
C PRO A 363 -8.86 7.86 -1.17
N TYR A 364 -10.14 7.68 -0.86
CA TYR A 364 -11.01 6.70 -1.51
C TYR A 364 -10.63 5.22 -1.30
N SER A 365 -9.64 4.93 -0.44
CA SER A 365 -9.26 3.56 -0.06
C SER A 365 -10.26 2.97 0.91
N LEU A 366 -10.78 1.79 0.60
CA LEU A 366 -11.62 0.95 1.46
C LEU A 366 -10.85 -0.21 2.07
N THR A 367 -9.53 -0.25 1.86
CA THR A 367 -8.66 -1.31 2.37
C THR A 367 -8.59 -1.25 3.90
N GLU A 368 -8.84 -2.38 4.54
CA GLU A 368 -8.76 -2.55 5.99
C GLU A 368 -7.80 -3.67 6.37
N ARG A 369 -7.19 -3.58 7.56
CA ARG A 369 -6.29 -4.64 8.05
C ARG A 369 -7.02 -5.97 8.25
N GLY A 370 -8.23 -5.91 8.79
CA GLY A 370 -8.92 -7.08 9.31
C GLY A 370 -8.58 -7.43 10.76
N PRO A 371 -9.12 -8.57 11.25
CA PRO A 371 -8.88 -9.08 12.61
C PRO A 371 -7.39 -9.31 12.90
N LEU A 372 -6.97 -9.05 14.14
CA LEU A 372 -5.58 -9.25 14.60
C LEU A 372 -5.27 -10.70 14.98
N ASP A 373 -6.31 -11.50 15.20
CA ASP A 373 -6.26 -12.87 15.74
C ASP A 373 -6.34 -13.95 14.65
N ILE A 374 -6.24 -13.57 13.37
CA ILE A 374 -6.15 -14.48 12.23
C ILE A 374 -4.88 -14.20 11.40
N PRO A 375 -4.34 -15.21 10.69
CA PRO A 375 -3.15 -15.04 9.85
C PRO A 375 -3.36 -14.03 8.71
N GLY A 376 -2.27 -13.38 8.31
CA GLY A 376 -2.23 -12.45 7.17
C GLY A 376 -2.64 -11.02 7.50
N VAL A 377 -2.50 -10.14 6.52
CA VAL A 377 -2.79 -8.71 6.56
C VAL A 377 -3.70 -8.37 5.38
N GLY A 378 -4.86 -7.77 5.64
CA GLY A 378 -5.84 -7.45 4.60
C GLY A 378 -6.97 -8.47 4.48
N ASN A 379 -7.43 -9.01 5.62
CA ASN A 379 -8.61 -9.88 5.69
C ASN A 379 -9.87 -9.09 6.09
N TYR A 380 -10.64 -8.62 5.13
CA TYR A 380 -11.77 -7.73 5.39
C TYR A 380 -12.93 -7.96 4.44
N PHE A 381 -14.08 -7.35 4.74
CA PHE A 381 -15.22 -7.35 3.83
C PHE A 381 -15.80 -5.95 3.68
N ILE A 382 -16.30 -5.68 2.49
CA ILE A 382 -17.02 -4.45 2.18
C ILE A 382 -18.48 -4.80 1.91
N LYS A 383 -19.39 -4.06 2.53
CA LYS A 383 -20.83 -4.19 2.34
C LYS A 383 -21.32 -3.23 1.27
N ILE A 384 -22.13 -3.72 0.34
CA ILE A 384 -22.85 -2.92 -0.64
C ILE A 384 -24.32 -2.87 -0.25
N PHE A 385 -24.88 -1.67 -0.24
CA PHE A 385 -26.25 -1.41 0.19
C PHE A 385 -27.18 -1.12 -1.00
N SER A 386 -28.48 -1.33 -0.81
CA SER A 386 -29.51 -1.04 -1.83
C SER A 386 -29.55 0.44 -2.24
N ASP A 387 -29.35 1.36 -1.29
CA ASP A 387 -29.34 2.81 -1.51
C ASP A 387 -28.63 3.54 -0.33
N THR A 388 -28.63 4.89 -0.37
CA THR A 388 -28.01 5.74 0.65
C THR A 388 -28.98 6.14 1.78
N SER A 389 -30.19 5.58 1.84
CA SER A 389 -31.22 5.97 2.81
C SER A 389 -30.91 5.46 4.22
N ALA A 390 -31.61 6.00 5.23
CA ALA A 390 -31.48 5.55 6.62
C ALA A 390 -31.99 4.11 6.84
N GLU A 391 -32.84 3.60 5.93
CA GLU A 391 -33.42 2.26 5.95
C GLU A 391 -32.70 1.30 4.98
N LYS A 392 -31.51 1.67 4.51
CA LYS A 392 -30.73 0.92 3.51
C LYS A 392 -30.48 -0.53 3.93
N GLN A 393 -30.71 -1.44 2.99
CA GLN A 393 -30.50 -2.87 3.19
C GLN A 393 -29.10 -3.28 2.70
N HIS A 394 -28.40 -4.10 3.47
CA HIS A 394 -27.20 -4.81 3.00
C HIS A 394 -27.60 -5.89 1.98
N THR A 395 -27.14 -5.76 0.73
CA THR A 395 -27.60 -6.60 -0.39
C THR A 395 -26.49 -7.39 -1.09
N PHE A 396 -25.21 -7.01 -0.91
CA PHE A 396 -24.08 -7.77 -1.44
C PHE A 396 -22.82 -7.57 -0.59
N THR A 397 -22.01 -8.63 -0.45
CA THR A 397 -20.73 -8.59 0.28
C THR A 397 -19.56 -8.81 -0.68
N LEU A 398 -18.47 -8.07 -0.49
CA LEU A 398 -17.17 -8.33 -1.11
C LEU A 398 -16.20 -8.76 -0.01
N TYR A 399 -15.66 -9.96 -0.09
CA TYR A 399 -14.59 -10.45 0.79
C TYR A 399 -13.23 -10.23 0.12
N PHE A 400 -12.24 -9.81 0.90
CA PHE A 400 -10.85 -9.64 0.51
C PHE A 400 -10.01 -10.47 1.46
N LEU A 401 -9.21 -11.38 0.91
CA LEU A 401 -8.48 -12.38 1.68
C LEU A 401 -7.00 -12.29 1.35
N ASP A 402 -6.19 -12.35 2.40
CA ASP A 402 -4.76 -12.51 2.25
C ASP A 402 -4.43 -13.97 1.91
N SER A 403 -3.99 -14.23 0.68
CA SER A 403 -3.50 -15.54 0.25
C SER A 403 -2.02 -15.77 0.60
N HIS A 404 -1.39 -14.84 1.33
CA HIS A 404 0.01 -14.83 1.75
C HIS A 404 0.98 -14.65 0.57
N SER A 405 2.20 -15.20 0.68
CA SER A 405 3.25 -15.14 -0.33
C SER A 405 3.80 -16.55 -0.54
N TYR A 406 5.02 -16.84 -0.08
CA TYR A 406 5.64 -18.17 -0.10
C TYR A 406 5.60 -18.82 1.29
N THR A 407 5.67 -20.16 1.34
CA THR A 407 5.72 -20.91 2.60
C THR A 407 7.08 -20.76 3.29
N GLU A 408 7.09 -20.72 4.62
CA GLU A 408 8.34 -20.63 5.41
C GLU A 408 9.05 -21.99 5.64
N GLU A 409 8.39 -23.12 5.32
CA GLU A 409 8.88 -24.49 5.59
C GLU A 409 9.32 -25.21 4.30
N ASP A 410 10.58 -25.70 4.27
CA ASP A 410 11.27 -26.62 3.33
C ASP A 410 10.97 -26.56 1.80
N GLU A 411 12.06 -26.38 1.02
CA GLU A 411 12.22 -26.27 -0.45
C GLU A 411 11.81 -24.90 -1.06
N GLU A 412 12.71 -24.32 -1.86
CA GLU A 412 12.59 -22.98 -2.46
C GLU A 412 11.30 -22.85 -3.31
N ASP A 413 10.60 -21.72 -3.13
CA ASP A 413 9.53 -21.17 -4.00
C ASP A 413 8.12 -21.81 -3.98
N GLU A 414 7.70 -22.56 -2.96
CA GLU A 414 6.28 -22.99 -2.85
C GLU A 414 5.35 -21.86 -2.38
N TYR A 415 4.25 -21.65 -3.11
CA TYR A 415 3.21 -20.67 -2.76
C TYR A 415 2.38 -21.08 -1.55
N ASP A 416 2.12 -20.11 -0.68
CA ASP A 416 1.31 -20.32 0.52
C ASP A 416 -0.20 -20.18 0.24
N TYR A 417 -1.04 -20.54 1.21
CA TYR A 417 -2.48 -20.70 1.08
C TYR A 417 -3.28 -19.98 2.18
N ILE A 418 -4.54 -19.70 1.88
CA ILE A 418 -5.51 -19.15 2.84
C ILE A 418 -5.71 -20.15 4.00
N LYS A 419 -5.42 -19.70 5.23
CA LYS A 419 -5.39 -20.54 6.43
C LYS A 419 -6.78 -20.86 6.96
N LEU A 420 -6.89 -21.93 7.74
CA LEU A 420 -8.16 -22.39 8.31
C LEU A 420 -8.86 -21.30 9.13
N GLU A 421 -8.11 -20.50 9.89
CA GLU A 421 -8.64 -19.41 10.71
C GLU A 421 -9.28 -18.31 9.88
N GLN A 422 -8.70 -18.01 8.70
CA GLN A 422 -9.27 -17.06 7.75
C GLN A 422 -10.57 -17.61 7.14
N LEU A 423 -10.58 -18.90 6.78
CA LEU A 423 -11.78 -19.58 6.26
C LEU A 423 -12.91 -19.64 7.31
N ASP A 424 -12.58 -19.97 8.55
CA ASP A 424 -13.50 -19.94 9.69
C ASP A 424 -14.07 -18.53 9.93
N TRP A 425 -13.22 -17.51 9.80
CA TRP A 425 -13.63 -16.12 9.92
C TRP A 425 -14.65 -15.71 8.85
N ILE A 426 -14.48 -16.14 7.59
CA ILE A 426 -15.46 -15.91 6.51
C ILE A 426 -16.80 -16.57 6.86
N ILE A 427 -16.78 -17.85 7.26
CA ILE A 427 -18.00 -18.59 7.61
C ILE A 427 -18.74 -17.91 8.76
N LYS A 428 -18.02 -17.47 9.79
CA LYS A 428 -18.59 -16.73 10.93
C LYS A 428 -19.13 -15.37 10.51
N SER A 429 -18.42 -14.65 9.63
CA SER A 429 -18.84 -13.35 9.10
C SER A 429 -20.15 -13.46 8.31
N ALA A 430 -20.24 -14.40 7.38
CA ALA A 430 -21.45 -14.66 6.59
C ALA A 430 -22.67 -15.01 7.47
N ARG A 431 -22.46 -15.74 8.58
CA ARG A 431 -23.52 -16.10 9.55
C ARG A 431 -23.94 -14.93 10.44
N SER A 432 -23.13 -13.90 10.57
CA SER A 432 -23.40 -12.74 11.43
C SER A 432 -24.37 -11.73 10.80
N PHE A 433 -24.65 -11.83 9.50
CA PHE A 433 -25.51 -10.88 8.80
C PHE A 433 -27.00 -11.23 8.96
N ASP A 434 -27.83 -10.22 9.23
CA ASP A 434 -29.29 -10.37 9.44
C ASP A 434 -30.00 -11.05 8.25
N ARG A 435 -29.52 -10.74 7.05
CA ARG A 435 -29.83 -11.45 5.81
C ARG A 435 -28.51 -11.94 5.25
N LYS A 436 -28.52 -13.11 4.61
CA LYS A 436 -27.36 -13.64 3.91
C LYS A 436 -27.41 -13.15 2.44
N PRO A 437 -26.79 -12.01 2.10
CA PRO A 437 -26.71 -11.57 0.72
C PRO A 437 -25.85 -12.55 -0.10
N ASN A 438 -25.86 -12.42 -1.42
CA ASN A 438 -24.82 -13.04 -2.23
C ASN A 438 -23.49 -12.27 -2.05
N ALA A 439 -22.38 -12.95 -2.32
CA ALA A 439 -21.06 -12.38 -2.14
C ALA A 439 -20.08 -12.78 -3.25
N ALA A 440 -19.02 -11.98 -3.38
CA ALA A 440 -17.82 -12.33 -4.13
C ALA A 440 -16.59 -12.30 -3.20
N ALA A 441 -15.58 -13.11 -3.48
CA ALA A 441 -14.31 -13.11 -2.76
C ALA A 441 -13.14 -12.82 -3.70
N PHE A 442 -12.21 -11.98 -3.26
CA PHE A 442 -10.97 -11.66 -3.97
C PHE A 442 -9.78 -12.10 -3.13
N PHE A 443 -8.79 -12.68 -3.79
CA PHE A 443 -7.48 -13.06 -3.26
C PHE A 443 -6.48 -13.02 -4.41
N HIS A 444 -5.19 -13.20 -4.16
CA HIS A 444 -4.20 -13.10 -5.24
C HIS A 444 -3.82 -14.47 -5.81
N ILE A 445 -3.29 -15.36 -4.98
CA ILE A 445 -2.84 -16.70 -5.37
C ILE A 445 -4.07 -17.60 -5.53
N PRO A 446 -4.24 -18.32 -6.65
CA PRO A 446 -5.37 -19.22 -6.86
C PRO A 446 -5.40 -20.32 -5.79
N ILE A 447 -6.59 -20.63 -5.27
CA ILE A 447 -6.78 -21.83 -4.43
C ILE A 447 -6.59 -23.09 -5.29
N TRP A 448 -6.18 -24.20 -4.68
CA TRP A 448 -5.86 -25.43 -5.41
C TRP A 448 -7.05 -25.99 -6.22
N GLU A 449 -8.28 -25.63 -5.85
CA GLU A 449 -9.50 -25.96 -6.58
C GLU A 449 -9.67 -25.18 -7.91
N TYR A 450 -8.79 -24.25 -8.25
CA TYR A 450 -8.68 -23.73 -9.62
C TYR A 450 -8.09 -24.77 -10.57
N ASN A 451 -7.28 -25.71 -10.05
CA ASN A 451 -6.64 -26.73 -10.85
C ASN A 451 -7.68 -27.75 -11.37
N ASP A 452 -7.75 -27.85 -12.70
CA ASP A 452 -8.70 -28.70 -13.44
C ASP A 452 -8.16 -30.13 -13.62
N GLN A 453 -6.87 -30.38 -13.35
CA GLN A 453 -6.30 -31.73 -13.44
C GLN A 453 -6.92 -32.71 -12.42
N ASP A 454 -7.55 -32.19 -11.37
CA ASP A 454 -8.20 -32.98 -10.32
C ASP A 454 -9.72 -33.13 -10.55
N ALA A 455 -10.26 -32.56 -11.64
CA ALA A 455 -11.68 -32.62 -11.96
C ALA A 455 -11.99 -33.87 -12.79
N MET A 456 -12.85 -34.73 -12.24
CA MET A 456 -13.39 -35.93 -12.92
C MET A 456 -14.33 -35.57 -14.10
N TYR A 457 -14.57 -34.27 -14.33
CA TYR A 457 -15.36 -33.70 -15.41
C TYR A 457 -14.68 -32.41 -15.89
N PRO A 458 -14.48 -32.19 -17.20
CA PRO A 458 -14.00 -30.91 -17.68
C PRO A 458 -15.10 -29.87 -17.45
N ASP A 459 -14.93 -29.04 -16.43
CA ASP A 459 -15.86 -27.95 -16.16
C ASP A 459 -15.84 -26.97 -17.35
N ALA A 460 -17.01 -26.47 -17.74
CA ALA A 460 -17.12 -25.54 -18.87
C ALA A 460 -16.39 -24.24 -18.54
N ARG A 461 -15.18 -24.10 -19.10
CA ARG A 461 -14.32 -22.93 -18.94
C ARG A 461 -14.60 -21.90 -20.03
N LEU A 462 -14.82 -20.64 -19.64
CA LEU A 462 -14.84 -19.51 -20.59
C LEU A 462 -13.63 -18.60 -20.39
N GLY A 463 -12.84 -18.46 -21.45
CA GLY A 463 -11.55 -17.80 -21.45
C GLY A 463 -10.45 -18.83 -21.65
N GLU A 464 -9.22 -18.42 -21.37
CA GLU A 464 -8.03 -19.12 -21.80
C GLU A 464 -7.15 -19.41 -20.58
N ALA A 465 -6.61 -20.63 -20.52
CA ALA A 465 -5.49 -20.95 -19.64
C ALA A 465 -4.28 -21.27 -20.48
N ARG A 466 -3.30 -20.38 -20.45
CA ARG A 466 -2.12 -20.43 -21.32
C ARG A 466 -0.84 -20.74 -20.54
N GLU A 467 -0.97 -20.97 -19.24
CA GLU A 467 0.08 -21.44 -18.36
C GLU A 467 -0.50 -22.37 -17.29
N ASP A 468 0.40 -23.04 -16.58
CA ASP A 468 0.02 -23.86 -15.44
C ASP A 468 -0.61 -23.01 -14.33
N ILE A 469 -1.47 -23.63 -13.53
CA ILE A 469 -2.15 -22.94 -12.44
C ILE A 469 -1.22 -22.98 -11.22
N SER A 470 -0.69 -21.83 -10.84
CA SER A 470 0.29 -21.68 -9.77
C SER A 470 -0.38 -21.63 -8.39
N SER A 471 -1.21 -22.63 -8.11
CA SER A 471 -1.84 -22.79 -6.80
C SER A 471 -0.94 -23.56 -5.83
N PRO A 472 -1.12 -23.38 -4.51
CA PRO A 472 -0.49 -24.24 -3.50
C PRO A 472 -0.81 -25.72 -3.76
N LYS A 473 0.08 -26.63 -3.35
CA LYS A 473 -0.20 -28.07 -3.45
C LYS A 473 -1.49 -28.40 -2.71
N LYS A 474 -2.25 -29.35 -3.26
CA LYS A 474 -3.46 -29.86 -2.61
C LYS A 474 -3.15 -30.26 -1.18
N ASN A 475 -3.79 -29.59 -0.24
CA ASN A 475 -3.62 -29.83 1.19
C ASN A 475 -4.92 -30.40 1.80
N LYS A 476 -4.97 -30.57 3.12
CA LYS A 476 -6.17 -31.10 3.81
C LYS A 476 -7.30 -30.08 3.98
N ILE A 477 -7.08 -28.82 3.61
CA ILE A 477 -7.99 -27.69 3.78
C ILE A 477 -8.54 -27.31 2.40
N SER A 478 -9.87 -27.42 2.24
CA SER A 478 -10.53 -26.94 1.02
C SER A 478 -11.13 -25.56 1.26
N ALA A 479 -10.59 -24.56 0.57
CA ALA A 479 -11.14 -23.22 0.59
C ALA A 479 -12.51 -23.18 -0.11
N LEU A 480 -12.67 -23.98 -1.18
CA LEU A 480 -13.95 -24.10 -1.88
C LEU A 480 -15.06 -24.63 -0.96
N GLU A 481 -14.79 -25.67 -0.17
CA GLU A 481 -15.76 -26.20 0.80
C GLU A 481 -16.09 -25.18 1.90
N ALA A 482 -15.12 -24.37 2.33
CA ALA A 482 -15.38 -23.29 3.27
C ALA A 482 -16.27 -22.20 2.66
N PHE A 483 -16.04 -21.82 1.40
CA PHE A 483 -16.88 -20.84 0.68
C PHE A 483 -18.32 -21.36 0.49
N LYS A 484 -18.47 -22.65 0.15
CA LYS A 484 -19.79 -23.32 0.11
C LYS A 484 -20.46 -23.31 1.48
N SER A 485 -19.70 -23.56 2.54
CA SER A 485 -20.19 -23.56 3.93
C SER A 485 -20.60 -22.17 4.43
N ALA A 486 -19.94 -21.11 3.96
CA ALA A 486 -20.37 -19.72 4.19
C ALA A 486 -21.73 -19.48 3.52
N GLY A 487 -21.91 -19.98 2.29
CA GLY A 487 -23.19 -20.10 1.61
C GLY A 487 -23.71 -18.82 0.94
N ASP A 488 -22.98 -17.71 1.06
CA ASP A 488 -23.19 -16.43 0.37
C ASP A 488 -22.31 -16.27 -0.87
N ILE A 489 -21.09 -16.82 -0.87
CA ILE A 489 -20.12 -16.67 -1.97
C ILE A 489 -20.62 -17.38 -3.24
N ARG A 490 -20.64 -16.64 -4.36
CA ARG A 490 -20.99 -17.12 -5.70
C ARG A 490 -19.86 -17.02 -6.71
N VAL A 491 -18.93 -16.12 -6.45
CA VAL A 491 -17.79 -15.85 -7.34
C VAL A 491 -16.56 -15.67 -6.46
N THR A 492 -15.46 -16.28 -6.86
CA THR A 492 -14.12 -15.97 -6.37
C THR A 492 -13.30 -15.43 -7.52
N SER A 493 -12.33 -14.56 -7.24
CA SER A 493 -11.42 -14.09 -8.26
C SER A 493 -10.00 -13.87 -7.77
N CYS A 494 -9.04 -14.28 -8.61
CA CYS A 494 -7.60 -14.22 -8.37
C CYS A 494 -6.83 -13.53 -9.50
N GLY A 495 -5.55 -13.28 -9.27
CA GLY A 495 -4.55 -12.80 -10.23
C GLY A 495 -3.47 -13.87 -10.42
N HIS A 496 -2.21 -13.47 -10.26
CA HIS A 496 -1.01 -14.31 -10.10
C HIS A 496 -0.52 -15.03 -11.38
N ASP A 497 -1.43 -15.72 -12.07
CA ASP A 497 -1.14 -16.33 -13.38
C ASP A 497 -1.53 -15.35 -14.50
N HIS A 498 -0.58 -14.57 -15.01
CA HIS A 498 -0.83 -13.39 -15.85
C HIS A 498 -1.45 -13.70 -17.22
N VAL A 499 -1.23 -14.92 -17.71
CA VAL A 499 -1.67 -15.46 -19.00
C VAL A 499 -2.86 -16.41 -18.84
N ASN A 500 -3.36 -16.58 -17.61
CA ASN A 500 -4.67 -17.19 -17.34
C ASN A 500 -5.74 -16.11 -17.17
N ASP A 501 -6.88 -16.27 -17.86
CA ASP A 501 -7.95 -15.28 -17.83
C ASP A 501 -9.35 -15.88 -17.85
N PHE A 502 -9.47 -17.15 -17.49
CA PHE A 502 -10.73 -17.88 -17.57
C PHE A 502 -11.64 -17.67 -16.36
N CYS A 503 -12.91 -18.03 -16.52
CA CYS A 503 -13.77 -18.42 -15.41
C CYS A 503 -14.26 -19.85 -15.61
N MET A 504 -14.44 -20.56 -14.50
CA MET A 504 -14.90 -21.94 -14.46
C MET A 504 -15.86 -22.11 -13.28
N GLU A 505 -16.99 -22.79 -13.50
CA GLU A 505 -17.90 -23.13 -12.41
C GLU A 505 -17.42 -24.42 -11.75
N ARG A 506 -17.32 -24.42 -10.41
CA ARG A 506 -16.99 -25.59 -9.62
C ARG A 506 -17.87 -25.60 -8.37
N ASP A 507 -18.68 -26.65 -8.23
CA ASP A 507 -19.60 -26.85 -7.11
C ASP A 507 -20.52 -25.65 -6.79
N GLY A 508 -21.05 -25.00 -7.84
CA GLY A 508 -21.95 -23.85 -7.74
C GLY A 508 -21.26 -22.52 -7.45
N ILE A 509 -19.92 -22.47 -7.48
CA ILE A 509 -19.12 -21.25 -7.31
C ILE A 509 -18.29 -21.01 -8.57
N GLN A 510 -18.26 -19.76 -9.04
CA GLN A 510 -17.44 -19.36 -10.18
C GLN A 510 -16.03 -19.01 -9.71
N LEU A 511 -15.02 -19.62 -10.33
CA LEU A 511 -13.60 -19.40 -10.08
C LEU A 511 -13.03 -18.63 -11.27
N CYS A 512 -12.61 -17.38 -11.07
CA CYS A 512 -12.28 -16.45 -12.16
C CYS A 512 -10.89 -15.82 -12.02
N TYR A 513 -10.05 -15.92 -13.04
CA TYR A 513 -8.85 -15.11 -13.16
C TYR A 513 -9.16 -13.69 -13.66
N GLY A 514 -8.55 -12.68 -13.04
CA GLY A 514 -8.57 -11.28 -13.47
C GLY A 514 -7.81 -11.03 -14.77
N GLY A 515 -6.76 -11.83 -15.01
CA GLY A 515 -5.77 -11.68 -16.08
C GLY A 515 -4.73 -10.59 -15.78
N GLY A 516 -3.55 -10.66 -16.42
CA GLY A 516 -2.47 -9.70 -16.20
C GLY A 516 -2.70 -8.34 -16.86
N GLY A 517 -2.89 -7.30 -16.04
CA GLY A 517 -3.20 -5.94 -16.48
C GLY A 517 -1.99 -5.08 -16.75
N GLY A 518 -0.89 -5.27 -16.01
CA GLY A 518 0.32 -4.47 -16.11
C GLY A 518 1.32 -4.97 -17.14
N VAL A 519 2.03 -4.05 -17.78
CA VAL A 519 3.16 -4.41 -18.68
C VAL A 519 4.46 -4.70 -17.92
N GLY A 520 4.51 -4.39 -16.61
CA GLY A 520 5.64 -4.69 -15.74
C GLY A 520 5.75 -6.15 -15.31
N GLY A 521 4.64 -6.90 -15.36
CA GLY A 521 4.58 -8.34 -15.10
C GLY A 521 4.90 -9.15 -16.34
N TYR A 522 5.27 -10.41 -16.21
CA TYR A 522 5.47 -11.30 -17.37
C TYR A 522 4.17 -11.48 -18.17
N GLY A 523 4.28 -11.95 -19.41
CA GLY A 523 3.18 -12.12 -20.34
C GLY A 523 3.49 -13.21 -21.37
N ALA A 524 2.88 -13.13 -22.56
CA ALA A 524 3.11 -14.10 -23.63
C ALA A 524 3.24 -13.43 -25.00
N GLU A 525 4.33 -12.68 -25.19
CA GLU A 525 4.69 -12.01 -26.45
C GLU A 525 4.59 -12.95 -27.65
N HIS A 526 5.11 -14.17 -27.52
CA HIS A 526 5.13 -15.18 -28.60
C HIS A 526 3.72 -15.61 -29.07
N LEU A 527 2.67 -15.32 -28.31
CA LEU A 527 1.27 -15.55 -28.68
C LEU A 527 0.56 -14.26 -29.12
N GLY A 528 1.27 -13.13 -29.14
CA GLY A 528 0.67 -11.80 -29.32
C GLY A 528 -0.36 -11.51 -28.23
N TRP A 529 -0.10 -11.92 -26.97
CA TRP A 529 -1.05 -11.85 -25.87
C TRP A 529 -1.15 -10.43 -25.29
N PRO A 530 -2.25 -9.68 -25.54
CA PRO A 530 -2.39 -8.32 -24.99
C PRO A 530 -2.61 -8.34 -23.47
N ARG A 531 -2.32 -7.25 -22.77
CA ARG A 531 -2.77 -7.12 -21.37
C ARG A 531 -4.29 -7.07 -21.31
N ARG A 532 -4.87 -7.39 -20.14
CA ARG A 532 -6.33 -7.43 -19.99
C ARG A 532 -6.77 -7.22 -18.55
N SER A 533 -8.02 -6.81 -18.39
CA SER A 533 -8.62 -6.61 -17.07
C SER A 533 -10.06 -7.08 -17.09
N ARG A 534 -10.51 -7.62 -15.96
CA ARG A 534 -11.85 -8.17 -15.80
C ARG A 534 -12.81 -7.15 -15.20
N ILE A 535 -14.03 -7.17 -15.71
CA ILE A 535 -15.15 -6.40 -15.18
C ILE A 535 -16.17 -7.39 -14.62
N PHE A 536 -16.71 -7.06 -13.45
CA PHE A 536 -17.92 -7.69 -12.91
C PHE A 536 -19.04 -6.66 -12.87
N LYS A 537 -20.21 -7.05 -13.37
CA LYS A 537 -21.46 -6.31 -13.22
C LYS A 537 -22.41 -7.12 -12.36
N ILE A 538 -22.65 -6.63 -11.16
CA ILE A 538 -23.65 -7.14 -10.25
C ILE A 538 -24.95 -6.40 -10.57
N SER A 539 -26.02 -7.13 -10.87
CA SER A 539 -27.33 -6.58 -11.24
C SER A 539 -28.41 -7.14 -10.32
N ALA A 540 -29.61 -6.55 -10.39
CA ALA A 540 -30.75 -6.96 -9.56
C ALA A 540 -30.41 -7.01 -8.06
N PHE A 541 -29.68 -6.01 -7.57
CA PHE A 541 -29.26 -5.90 -6.16
C PHE A 541 -28.53 -7.14 -5.63
N GLY A 542 -27.71 -7.79 -6.47
CA GLY A 542 -26.97 -9.00 -6.10
C GLY A 542 -27.59 -10.31 -6.58
N GLY A 543 -28.72 -10.27 -7.30
CA GLY A 543 -29.36 -11.46 -7.85
C GLY A 543 -28.71 -12.03 -9.10
N THR A 544 -27.92 -11.23 -9.82
CA THR A 544 -27.22 -11.67 -11.04
C THR A 544 -25.81 -11.08 -11.08
N ILE A 545 -24.83 -11.88 -11.52
CA ILE A 545 -23.46 -11.41 -11.77
C ILE A 545 -23.10 -11.76 -13.21
N SER A 546 -22.71 -10.75 -13.97
CA SER A 546 -22.13 -10.90 -15.31
C SER A 546 -20.67 -10.46 -15.30
N SER A 547 -19.85 -11.03 -16.17
CA SER A 547 -18.44 -10.66 -16.30
C SER A 547 -18.00 -10.65 -17.76
N TRP A 548 -17.04 -9.78 -18.07
CA TRP A 548 -16.32 -9.72 -19.34
C TRP A 548 -14.90 -9.20 -19.11
N LYS A 549 -14.06 -9.26 -20.14
CA LYS A 549 -12.71 -8.69 -20.12
C LYS A 549 -12.58 -7.58 -21.15
N ARG A 550 -11.68 -6.64 -20.88
CA ARG A 550 -11.20 -5.63 -21.82
C ARG A 550 -9.74 -5.90 -22.13
N LEU A 551 -9.39 -5.87 -23.41
CA LEU A 551 -8.00 -6.01 -23.87
C LEU A 551 -7.30 -4.65 -23.90
N HIS A 552 -6.02 -4.62 -23.58
CA HIS A 552 -5.14 -3.49 -23.84
C HIS A 552 -4.82 -3.46 -25.34
N ASN A 553 -5.73 -2.82 -26.08
CA ASN A 553 -5.58 -2.45 -27.47
C ASN A 553 -6.33 -1.15 -27.74
N ASP A 554 -6.16 -0.55 -28.91
CA ASP A 554 -6.74 0.75 -29.27
C ASP A 554 -8.24 0.89 -29.02
N LYS A 555 -8.99 -0.22 -29.09
CA LYS A 555 -10.46 -0.22 -28.97
C LYS A 555 -10.97 -0.63 -27.60
N LEU A 556 -10.08 -1.03 -26.68
CA LEU A 556 -10.44 -1.74 -25.46
C LEU A 556 -11.45 -2.86 -25.75
N SER A 557 -11.06 -3.78 -26.63
CA SER A 557 -11.97 -4.80 -27.16
C SER A 557 -12.61 -5.61 -26.03
N MET A 558 -13.94 -5.75 -26.04
CA MET A 558 -14.66 -6.59 -25.08
C MET A 558 -14.61 -8.04 -25.54
N ILE A 559 -14.24 -8.95 -24.64
CA ILE A 559 -14.26 -10.39 -24.92
C ILE A 559 -14.91 -11.16 -23.77
N HIS A 560 -15.39 -12.36 -24.08
CA HIS A 560 -15.87 -13.34 -23.09
C HIS A 560 -16.94 -12.80 -22.12
N TYR A 561 -17.93 -12.06 -22.65
CA TYR A 561 -19.10 -11.69 -21.85
C TYR A 561 -19.91 -12.93 -21.48
N GLN A 562 -20.25 -13.05 -20.20
CA GLN A 562 -21.10 -14.13 -19.69
C GLN A 562 -21.83 -13.73 -18.42
N THR A 563 -23.02 -14.29 -18.22
CA THR A 563 -23.69 -14.30 -16.91
C THR A 563 -23.15 -15.49 -16.13
N ILE A 564 -22.35 -15.23 -15.10
CA ILE A 564 -21.67 -16.26 -14.31
C ILE A 564 -22.51 -16.71 -13.10
N PHE A 565 -23.48 -15.92 -12.70
CA PHE A 565 -24.42 -16.27 -11.64
C PHE A 565 -25.78 -15.61 -11.88
N SER A 566 -26.87 -16.35 -11.63
CA SER A 566 -28.24 -15.84 -11.57
C SER A 566 -29.05 -16.68 -10.59
N LEU A 567 -29.83 -16.02 -9.73
CA LEU A 567 -30.81 -16.66 -8.83
C LEU A 567 -31.99 -17.28 -9.59
#